data_AF-A0AA47IPT5-F1
#
_entry.id   AF-A0AA47IPT5-F1
#
_cell.length_a   1.000
_cell.length_b   1.000
_cell.length_c   1.000
_cell.angle_alpha   90.00
_cell.angle_beta   90.00
_cell.angle_gamma   90.00
#
_symmetry.space_group_name_H-M   'P 1'
#
loop_
_entity.id
_entity.type
_entity.pdbx_description
1 polymer ?
#
loop_
_entity_poly.entity_id
_entity_poly.type
_entity_poly.pdbx_seq_one_letter_code
_entity_poly.pdbx_strand_id
1 'polypeptide(L)'
;MSPDGQERPAEQRTISFTPALPDGVDCPWIRERRTRWWLVVPADLAAVVLVALFGAASTHTLGQVVTPVWQAAVAVVVAWAATWCLRRRRPDHLEMALPEGLIVVGLTWVAWTVLRELTQGALNDVSASASWGLMTGTFLLVFLGGWRWLYGYVRAHDSLVPKPVARRLAEQERDGD
;
A
#
# COMPACT_ATOMS: atom_id res chain seq x y z
N MET A 1 43.69 37.33 -52.17
CA MET A 1 42.42 36.59 -52.40
C MET A 1 42.66 35.18 -51.88
N SER A 2 42.34 34.93 -50.62
CA SER A 2 42.50 33.62 -49.97
C SER A 2 41.13 32.95 -49.95
N PRO A 3 40.99 31.67 -50.34
CA PRO A 3 39.71 30.99 -50.33
C PRO A 3 39.39 30.51 -48.91
N ASP A 4 38.64 31.32 -48.16
CA ASP A 4 37.95 30.92 -46.94
C ASP A 4 36.65 30.20 -47.31
N GLY A 5 36.43 29.01 -46.75
CA GLY A 5 35.20 28.26 -46.99
C GLY A 5 35.17 26.90 -46.34
N GLN A 6 35.71 26.76 -45.11
CA GLN A 6 35.48 25.57 -44.30
C GLN A 6 34.71 26.00 -43.05
N GLU A 7 33.38 26.03 -43.15
CA GLU A 7 32.52 26.11 -41.97
C GLU A 7 32.87 24.93 -41.06
N ARG A 8 33.52 25.20 -39.93
CA ARG A 8 33.71 24.21 -38.89
C ARG A 8 32.31 23.89 -38.33
N PRO A 9 31.88 22.61 -38.28
CA PRO A 9 30.61 22.27 -37.67
C PRO A 9 30.63 22.81 -36.23
N ALA A 10 29.60 23.58 -35.87
CA ALA A 10 29.44 24.15 -34.54
C ALA A 10 29.71 23.04 -33.52
N GLU A 11 30.71 23.25 -32.67
CA GLU A 11 31.14 22.34 -31.62
C GLU A 11 29.88 21.90 -30.85
N GLN A 12 29.46 20.64 -31.03
CA GLN A 12 28.34 20.06 -30.30
C GLN A 12 28.76 20.02 -28.84
N ARG A 13 28.47 21.13 -28.14
CA ARG A 13 28.67 21.27 -26.71
C ARG A 13 27.77 20.23 -26.07
N THR A 14 28.34 19.09 -25.72
CA THR A 14 27.64 18.04 -25.00
C THR A 14 27.34 18.63 -23.63
N ILE A 15 26.12 19.10 -23.44
CA ILE A 15 25.66 19.61 -22.15
C ILE A 15 25.51 18.38 -21.27
N SER A 16 26.57 18.00 -20.55
CA SER A 16 26.47 17.00 -19.48
C SER A 16 25.73 17.64 -18.32
N PHE A 17 24.41 17.59 -18.38
CA PHE A 17 23.56 18.01 -17.28
C PHE A 17 23.54 16.89 -16.25
N THR A 18 24.41 16.98 -15.25
CA THR A 18 24.30 16.20 -14.02
C THR A 18 23.58 17.10 -13.02
N PRO A 19 22.25 16.98 -12.85
CA PRO A 19 21.57 17.78 -11.85
C PRO A 19 22.12 17.39 -10.48
N ALA A 20 22.44 18.39 -9.66
CA ALA A 20 22.65 18.20 -8.24
C ALA A 20 21.28 17.92 -7.59
N LEU A 21 20.70 16.75 -7.86
CA LEU A 21 19.72 16.21 -6.92
C LEU A 21 20.53 15.88 -5.66
N PRO A 22 20.07 16.29 -4.47
CA PRO A 22 20.58 15.73 -3.24
C PRO A 22 20.17 14.26 -3.20
N ASP A 23 20.95 13.40 -3.86
CA ASP A 23 20.80 11.96 -3.86
C ASP A 23 21.42 11.44 -2.56
N GLY A 24 20.69 11.68 -1.48
CA GLY A 24 21.01 11.21 -0.14
C GLY A 24 19.74 10.93 0.63
N VAL A 25 19.86 10.21 1.74
CA VAL A 25 18.74 9.85 2.64
C VAL A 25 17.93 11.08 3.13
N ASP A 26 18.48 12.29 2.96
CA ASP A 26 17.93 13.58 3.38
C ASP A 26 17.33 14.43 2.23
N CYS A 27 16.53 13.83 1.34
CA CYS A 27 15.77 14.63 0.39
C CYS A 27 14.55 15.32 1.04
N PRO A 28 14.27 16.60 0.79
CA PRO A 28 13.12 17.31 1.36
C PRO A 28 11.76 16.72 0.92
N TRP A 29 11.68 16.13 -0.28
CA TRP A 29 10.49 15.41 -0.76
C TRP A 29 10.29 14.02 -0.14
N ILE A 30 11.21 13.58 0.73
CA ILE A 30 11.04 12.43 1.63
C ILE A 30 10.58 12.93 3.01
N ARG A 31 11.03 14.13 3.43
CA ARG A 31 10.74 14.72 4.74
C ARG A 31 9.26 15.13 4.92
N GLU A 32 8.60 15.61 3.86
CA GLU A 32 7.15 15.89 3.84
C GLU A 32 6.29 14.65 3.54
N ARG A 33 6.88 13.51 3.17
CA ARG A 33 6.20 12.19 3.18
C ARG A 33 6.18 11.59 4.58
N ARG A 34 6.14 12.42 5.63
CA ARG A 34 5.82 11.96 6.98
C ARG A 34 4.43 11.36 6.91
N THR A 35 4.44 10.04 6.98
CA THR A 35 3.46 9.13 6.44
C THR A 35 2.11 9.37 7.12
N ARG A 36 1.05 9.46 6.33
CA ARG A 36 -0.33 9.49 6.82
C ARG A 36 -0.73 8.10 7.32
N TRP A 37 0.08 7.49 8.19
CA TRP A 37 -0.11 6.16 8.76
C TRP A 37 -1.48 6.03 9.46
N TRP A 38 -1.98 7.13 10.02
CA TRP A 38 -3.34 7.23 10.58
C TRP A 38 -4.45 6.94 9.57
N LEU A 39 -4.22 7.05 8.25
CA LEU A 39 -5.22 6.69 7.23
C LEU A 39 -5.21 5.20 6.87
N VAL A 40 -4.12 4.49 7.18
CA VAL A 40 -3.96 3.06 6.91
C VAL A 40 -4.88 2.24 7.81
N VAL A 41 -5.05 2.66 9.07
CA VAL A 41 -5.91 1.97 10.06
C VAL A 41 -7.40 2.04 9.67
N PRO A 42 -8.00 3.20 9.34
CA PRO A 42 -9.37 3.27 8.82
C PRO A 42 -9.57 2.51 7.51
N ALA A 43 -8.60 2.52 6.60
CA ALA A 43 -8.67 1.78 5.35
C ALA A 43 -8.69 0.25 5.60
N ASP A 44 -7.86 -0.22 6.53
CA ASP A 44 -7.86 -1.63 6.95
C ASP A 44 -9.16 -2.04 7.62
N LEU A 45 -9.72 -1.18 8.46
CA LEU A 45 -11.03 -1.40 9.08
C LEU A 45 -12.13 -1.52 8.01
N ALA A 46 -12.18 -0.61 7.04
CA ALA A 46 -13.14 -0.68 5.94
C ALA A 46 -12.95 -1.97 5.11
N ALA A 47 -11.71 -2.35 4.84
CA ALA A 47 -11.39 -3.56 4.09
C ALA A 47 -11.84 -4.82 4.83
N VAL A 48 -11.59 -4.97 6.15
CA VAL A 48 -12.06 -6.14 6.90
C VAL A 48 -13.58 -6.18 7.05
N VAL A 49 -14.25 -5.03 7.13
CA VAL A 49 -15.72 -4.97 7.11
C VAL A 49 -16.24 -5.49 5.78
N LEU A 50 -15.65 -5.06 4.65
CA LEU A 50 -16.00 -5.60 3.33
C LEU A 50 -15.77 -7.11 3.27
N VAL A 51 -14.63 -7.61 3.76
CA VAL A 51 -14.36 -9.06 3.81
C VAL A 51 -15.43 -9.81 4.62
N ALA A 52 -15.83 -9.28 5.78
CA ALA A 52 -16.88 -9.89 6.60
C ALA A 52 -18.25 -9.91 5.87
N LEU A 53 -18.59 -8.83 5.17
CA LEU A 53 -19.82 -8.75 4.37
C LEU A 53 -19.79 -9.73 3.20
N PHE A 54 -18.70 -9.77 2.44
CA PHE A 54 -18.53 -10.70 1.31
C PHE A 54 -18.51 -12.17 1.75
N GLY A 55 -17.82 -12.46 2.86
CA GLY A 55 -17.84 -13.78 3.48
C GLY A 55 -19.25 -14.20 3.88
N ALA A 56 -19.98 -13.34 4.59
CA ALA A 56 -21.37 -13.62 4.98
C ALA A 56 -22.31 -13.76 3.76
N ALA A 57 -22.10 -12.97 2.71
CA ALA A 57 -22.84 -13.09 1.45
C ALA A 57 -22.56 -14.43 0.76
N SER A 58 -21.29 -14.85 0.67
CA SER A 58 -20.90 -16.12 0.06
C SER A 58 -21.43 -17.36 0.78
N THR A 59 -21.68 -17.24 2.10
CA THR A 59 -22.25 -18.34 2.90
C THR A 59 -23.75 -18.20 3.13
N HIS A 60 -24.42 -17.25 2.46
CA HIS A 60 -25.84 -16.96 2.66
C HIS A 60 -26.24 -16.66 4.12
N THR A 61 -25.33 -16.12 4.92
CA THR A 61 -25.53 -15.82 6.37
C THR A 61 -25.59 -14.33 6.69
N LEU A 62 -26.07 -13.51 5.74
CA LEU A 62 -26.20 -12.05 5.93
C LEU A 62 -27.04 -11.66 7.16
N GLY A 63 -28.03 -12.47 7.54
CA GLY A 63 -28.84 -12.24 8.74
C GLY A 63 -28.06 -12.27 10.06
N GLN A 64 -26.84 -12.81 10.07
CA GLN A 64 -25.95 -12.90 11.24
C GLN A 64 -24.63 -12.16 11.03
N VAL A 65 -24.59 -11.20 10.11
CA VAL A 65 -23.35 -10.51 9.69
C VAL A 65 -22.68 -9.69 10.79
N VAL A 66 -23.41 -9.32 11.84
CA VAL A 66 -22.85 -8.61 13.00
C VAL A 66 -21.72 -9.40 13.64
N THR A 67 -21.86 -10.73 13.74
CA THR A 67 -20.87 -11.62 14.35
C THR A 67 -19.52 -11.61 13.60
N PRO A 68 -19.44 -11.92 12.30
CA PRO A 68 -18.18 -11.85 11.58
C PRO A 68 -17.61 -10.44 11.50
N VAL A 69 -18.44 -9.38 11.49
CA VAL A 69 -17.97 -7.99 11.43
C VAL A 69 -17.20 -7.58 12.69
N TRP A 70 -17.75 -7.81 13.88
CA TRP A 70 -17.03 -7.44 15.11
C TRP A 70 -15.77 -8.30 15.30
N GLN A 71 -15.82 -9.58 14.92
CA GLN A 71 -14.67 -10.48 14.96
C GLN A 71 -13.54 -9.98 14.05
N ALA A 72 -13.87 -9.58 12.83
CA ALA A 72 -12.91 -9.03 11.88
C ALA A 72 -12.29 -7.73 12.39
N ALA A 73 -13.10 -6.84 12.99
CA ALA A 73 -12.64 -5.60 13.58
C ALA A 73 -11.67 -5.83 14.75
N VAL A 74 -11.98 -6.78 15.66
CA VAL A 74 -11.08 -7.14 16.75
C VAL A 74 -9.79 -7.75 16.22
N ALA A 75 -9.89 -8.67 15.26
CA ALA A 75 -8.73 -9.34 14.68
C ALA A 75 -7.74 -8.35 14.04
N VAL A 76 -8.25 -7.37 13.28
CA VAL A 76 -7.37 -6.38 12.63
C VAL A 76 -6.72 -5.43 13.65
N VAL A 77 -7.44 -5.04 14.71
CA VAL A 77 -6.88 -4.21 15.79
C VAL A 77 -5.78 -4.96 16.54
N VAL A 78 -5.99 -6.24 16.84
CA VAL A 78 -4.98 -7.10 17.49
C VAL A 78 -3.77 -7.28 16.57
N ALA A 79 -3.99 -7.54 15.28
CA ALA A 79 -2.92 -7.67 14.30
C ALA A 79 -2.08 -6.40 14.20
N TRP A 80 -2.73 -5.23 14.20
CA TRP A 80 -2.08 -3.92 14.23
C TRP A 80 -1.30 -3.68 15.51
N ALA A 81 -1.87 -3.97 16.68
CA ALA A 81 -1.19 -3.83 17.96
C ALA A 81 0.06 -4.73 18.03
N ALA A 82 -0.06 -5.97 17.54
CA ALA A 82 1.04 -6.92 17.46
C ALA A 82 2.14 -6.44 16.50
N THR A 83 1.79 -6.02 15.28
CA THR A 83 2.76 -5.48 14.32
C THR A 83 3.43 -4.21 14.84
N TRP A 84 2.67 -3.30 15.44
CA TRP A 84 3.20 -2.10 16.09
C TRP A 84 4.20 -2.43 17.20
N CYS A 85 3.87 -3.40 18.06
CA CYS A 85 4.76 -3.85 19.12
C CYS A 85 6.07 -4.43 18.53
N LEU A 86 5.97 -5.28 17.51
CA LEU A 86 7.11 -5.89 16.81
C LEU A 86 7.97 -4.85 16.06
N ARG A 87 7.37 -3.76 15.58
CA ARG A 87 8.01 -2.74 14.74
C ARG A 87 8.23 -1.39 15.44
N ARG A 88 8.08 -1.32 16.77
CA ARG A 88 8.19 -0.09 17.57
C ARG A 88 9.45 0.74 17.33
N ARG A 89 10.51 0.15 16.77
CA ARG A 89 11.79 0.82 16.45
C ARG A 89 11.89 1.42 15.03
N ARG A 90 10.94 1.15 14.12
CA ARG A 90 10.91 1.64 12.73
C ARG A 90 9.46 1.87 12.26
N PRO A 91 8.75 2.90 12.75
CA PRO A 91 7.33 3.12 12.47
C PRO A 91 7.03 3.57 11.04
N ASP A 92 8.04 4.01 10.28
CA ASP A 92 7.85 4.65 8.97
C ASP A 92 7.57 3.66 7.82
N HIS A 93 7.58 2.35 8.05
CA HIS A 93 7.46 1.32 7.00
C HIS A 93 6.08 0.61 6.93
N LEU A 94 5.14 0.91 7.85
CA LEU A 94 3.86 0.18 7.95
C LEU A 94 2.89 0.44 6.78
N GLU A 95 3.23 1.40 5.94
CA GLU A 95 2.53 1.74 4.71
C GLU A 95 2.95 0.89 3.50
N MET A 96 4.06 0.15 3.58
CA MET A 96 4.56 -0.66 2.47
C MET A 96 3.78 -1.98 2.34
N ALA A 97 3.39 -2.29 1.10
CA ALA A 97 2.70 -3.52 0.74
C ALA A 97 3.50 -4.79 1.11
N LEU A 98 4.83 -4.68 1.13
CA LEU A 98 5.75 -5.75 1.50
C LEU A 98 6.94 -5.15 2.26
N PRO A 99 7.40 -5.73 3.39
CA PRO A 99 6.93 -6.95 4.05
C PRO A 99 5.76 -6.73 5.04
N GLU A 100 5.43 -5.50 5.40
CA GLU A 100 4.62 -5.22 6.59
C GLU A 100 3.12 -5.46 6.38
N GLY A 101 2.60 -5.12 5.20
CA GLY A 101 1.21 -5.43 4.82
C GLY A 101 0.89 -6.93 4.88
N LEU A 102 1.85 -7.79 4.49
CA LEU A 102 1.68 -9.25 4.51
C LEU A 102 1.63 -9.79 5.95
N ILE A 103 2.42 -9.20 6.86
CA ILE A 103 2.36 -9.56 8.29
C ILE A 103 1.00 -9.18 8.89
N VAL A 104 0.49 -7.98 8.58
CA VAL A 104 -0.85 -7.55 9.06
C VAL A 104 -1.93 -8.49 8.52
N VAL A 105 -1.89 -8.85 7.24
CA VAL A 105 -2.83 -9.81 6.62
C VAL A 105 -2.76 -11.17 7.32
N GLY A 106 -1.55 -11.72 7.46
CA GLY A 106 -1.35 -13.03 8.09
C GLY A 106 -1.80 -13.06 9.55
N LEU A 107 -1.44 -12.04 10.35
CA LEU A 107 -1.86 -11.94 11.75
C LEU A 107 -3.37 -11.74 11.87
N THR A 108 -3.98 -10.92 11.01
CA THR A 108 -5.44 -10.72 10.99
C THR A 108 -6.14 -12.04 10.68
N TRP A 109 -5.63 -12.80 9.71
CA TRP A 109 -6.19 -14.11 9.35
C TRP A 109 -6.12 -15.12 10.50
N VAL A 110 -4.96 -15.23 11.16
CA VAL A 110 -4.77 -16.13 12.31
C VAL A 110 -5.67 -15.70 13.48
N ALA A 111 -5.66 -14.41 13.83
CA ALA A 111 -6.46 -13.89 14.95
C ALA A 111 -7.97 -14.08 14.71
N TRP A 112 -8.44 -13.85 13.48
CA TRP A 112 -9.84 -14.05 13.14
C TRP A 112 -10.22 -15.53 13.16
N THR A 113 -9.36 -16.42 12.64
CA THR A 113 -9.61 -17.86 12.68
C THR A 113 -9.72 -18.36 14.12
N VAL A 114 -8.78 -17.98 14.99
CA VAL A 114 -8.83 -18.34 16.42
C VAL A 114 -10.08 -17.79 17.10
N LEU A 115 -10.41 -16.52 16.88
CA LEU A 115 -11.59 -15.89 17.48
C LEU A 115 -12.89 -16.57 17.03
N ARG A 116 -12.97 -16.95 15.75
CA ARG A 116 -14.10 -17.70 15.20
C ARG A 116 -14.26 -19.05 15.88
N GLU A 117 -13.17 -19.83 15.95
CA GLU A 117 -13.19 -21.16 16.59
C GLU A 117 -13.61 -21.07 18.06
N LEU A 118 -13.13 -20.05 18.79
CA LEU A 118 -13.56 -19.82 20.19
C LEU A 118 -15.05 -19.48 20.31
N THR A 119 -15.63 -18.75 19.35
CA THR A 119 -17.05 -18.39 19.39
C THR A 119 -17.99 -19.47 18.86
N GLN A 120 -17.54 -20.31 17.94
CA GLN A 120 -18.37 -21.33 17.30
C GLN A 120 -18.14 -22.74 17.87
N GLY A 121 -17.08 -22.95 18.66
CA GLY A 121 -16.74 -24.26 19.23
C GLY A 121 -16.48 -25.33 18.18
N ALA A 122 -16.09 -24.93 16.96
CA ALA A 122 -16.17 -25.71 15.74
C ALA A 122 -14.89 -26.52 15.43
N LEU A 123 -14.28 -27.16 16.44
CA LEU A 123 -13.22 -28.13 16.20
C LEU A 123 -13.72 -29.46 15.59
N ASN A 124 -15.03 -29.57 15.34
CA ASN A 124 -15.70 -30.82 14.97
C ASN A 124 -15.69 -31.09 13.45
N ASP A 125 -15.49 -30.07 12.59
CA ASP A 125 -15.43 -30.25 11.13
C ASP A 125 -14.24 -29.49 10.52
N VAL A 126 -13.10 -30.18 10.49
CA VAL A 126 -11.83 -29.67 9.95
C VAL A 126 -11.97 -29.26 8.48
N SER A 127 -12.83 -29.93 7.71
CA SER A 127 -12.99 -29.65 6.29
C SER A 127 -13.72 -28.32 6.05
N ALA A 128 -14.82 -28.10 6.77
CA ALA A 128 -15.57 -26.84 6.70
C ALA A 128 -14.75 -25.66 7.25
N SER A 129 -14.00 -25.86 8.34
CA SER A 129 -13.10 -24.84 8.86
C SER A 129 -11.95 -24.53 7.91
N ALA A 130 -11.38 -25.52 7.23
CA ALA A 130 -10.33 -25.32 6.23
C ALA A 130 -10.84 -24.55 5.00
N SER A 131 -12.00 -24.91 4.44
CA SER A 131 -12.58 -24.22 3.29
C SER A 131 -12.93 -22.77 3.61
N TRP A 132 -13.55 -22.51 4.77
CA TRP A 132 -13.82 -21.14 5.22
C TRP A 132 -12.53 -20.36 5.47
N GLY A 133 -11.53 -20.99 6.09
CA GLY A 133 -10.23 -20.37 6.38
C GLY A 133 -9.54 -19.94 5.09
N LEU A 134 -9.54 -20.80 4.07
CA LEU A 134 -8.97 -20.51 2.76
C LEU A 134 -9.72 -19.37 2.04
N MET A 135 -11.05 -19.40 2.05
CA MET A 135 -11.90 -18.35 1.49
C MET A 135 -11.60 -17.00 2.15
N THR A 136 -11.62 -16.96 3.48
CA THR A 136 -11.39 -15.74 4.26
C THR A 136 -9.97 -15.22 4.10
N GLY A 137 -8.98 -16.11 4.10
CA GLY A 137 -7.59 -15.77 3.83
C GLY A 137 -7.39 -15.16 2.44
N THR A 138 -8.08 -15.71 1.43
CA THR A 138 -8.06 -15.17 0.06
C THR A 138 -8.68 -13.78 0.00
N PHE A 139 -9.85 -13.57 0.62
CA PHE A 139 -10.45 -12.24 0.68
C PHE A 139 -9.57 -11.25 1.43
N LEU A 140 -8.95 -11.62 2.54
CA LEU A 140 -8.01 -10.76 3.26
C LEU A 140 -6.80 -10.39 2.38
N LEU A 141 -6.22 -11.33 1.65
CA LEU A 141 -5.12 -11.04 0.72
C LEU A 141 -5.55 -10.07 -0.39
N VAL A 142 -6.73 -10.26 -0.98
CA VAL A 142 -7.24 -9.39 -2.05
C VAL A 142 -7.60 -8.01 -1.51
N PHE A 143 -8.33 -7.91 -0.41
CA PHE A 143 -8.80 -6.62 0.11
C PHE A 143 -7.69 -5.89 0.88
N LEU A 144 -7.14 -6.47 1.96
CA LEU A 144 -6.09 -5.83 2.78
C LEU A 144 -4.75 -5.73 2.04
N GLY A 145 -4.38 -6.77 1.29
CA GLY A 145 -3.18 -6.75 0.46
C GLY A 145 -3.37 -5.87 -0.77
N GLY A 146 -4.44 -6.07 -1.53
CA GLY A 146 -4.66 -5.38 -2.80
C GLY A 146 -4.77 -3.86 -2.67
N TRP A 147 -5.44 -3.33 -1.63
CA TRP A 147 -5.48 -1.88 -1.43
C TRP A 147 -4.08 -1.31 -1.14
N ARG A 148 -3.24 -2.01 -0.38
CA ARG A 148 -1.86 -1.59 -0.09
C ARG A 148 -0.97 -1.62 -1.33
N TRP A 149 -1.15 -2.62 -2.18
CA TRP A 149 -0.48 -2.69 -3.48
C TRP A 149 -0.92 -1.56 -4.40
N LEU A 150 -2.22 -1.26 -4.45
CA LEU A 150 -2.76 -0.14 -5.22
C LEU A 150 -2.23 1.19 -4.69
N TYR A 151 -2.19 1.38 -3.37
CA TYR A 151 -1.61 2.56 -2.74
C TYR A 151 -0.12 2.71 -3.07
N GLY A 152 0.65 1.62 -3.00
CA GLY A 152 2.05 1.58 -3.40
C GLY A 152 2.24 1.92 -4.88
N TYR A 153 1.38 1.40 -5.75
CA TYR A 153 1.39 1.69 -7.19
C TYR A 153 1.10 3.17 -7.48
N VAL A 154 0.03 3.73 -6.91
CA VAL A 154 -0.31 5.15 -7.05
C VAL A 154 0.84 6.03 -6.57
N ARG A 155 1.45 5.69 -5.43
CA ARG A 155 2.61 6.42 -4.90
C ARG A 155 3.85 6.31 -5.79
N ALA A 156 4.06 5.17 -6.45
CA ALA A 156 5.12 5.01 -7.44
C ALA A 156 4.82 5.82 -8.71
N HIS A 157 3.56 5.89 -9.13
CA HIS A 157 3.12 6.67 -10.28
C HIS A 157 3.25 8.19 -10.02
N ASP A 158 2.86 8.67 -8.83
CA ASP A 158 3.10 10.05 -8.39
C ASP A 158 4.59 10.41 -8.33
N SER A 159 5.47 9.41 -8.23
CA SER A 159 6.92 9.61 -8.30
C SER A 159 7.42 9.72 -9.74
N LEU A 160 6.72 9.13 -10.72
CA LEU A 160 7.07 9.18 -12.15
C LEU A 160 6.63 10.47 -12.83
N VAL A 161 5.68 11.20 -12.24
CA VAL A 161 5.33 12.57 -12.62
C VAL A 161 5.70 13.50 -11.46
N PRO A 162 7.00 13.84 -11.28
CA PRO A 162 7.36 14.79 -10.25
C PRO A 162 6.61 16.10 -10.52
N LYS A 163 5.78 16.55 -9.58
CA LYS A 163 5.16 17.88 -9.59
C LYS A 163 6.11 19.02 -10.02
N PRO A 164 7.42 19.02 -9.68
CA PRO A 164 8.34 20.01 -10.23
C PRO A 164 8.64 19.85 -11.74
N VAL A 165 8.63 18.63 -12.29
CA VAL A 165 8.77 18.40 -13.74
C VAL A 165 7.51 18.80 -14.48
N ALA A 166 6.33 18.45 -13.97
CA ALA A 166 5.05 18.91 -14.53
C ALA A 166 4.92 20.44 -14.50
N ARG A 167 5.39 21.08 -13.41
CA ARG A 167 5.44 22.54 -13.31
C ARG A 167 6.40 23.17 -14.32
N ARG A 168 7.58 22.56 -14.54
CA ARG A 168 8.54 23.03 -15.56
C ARG A 168 8.02 22.83 -16.98
N LEU A 169 7.32 21.74 -17.28
CA LEU A 169 6.66 21.55 -18.58
C LEU A 169 5.58 22.61 -18.82
N ALA A 170 4.77 22.92 -17.80
CA ALA A 170 3.75 23.98 -17.89
C ALA A 170 4.34 25.39 -17.99
N GLU A 171 5.51 25.64 -17.41
CA GLU A 171 6.25 26.90 -17.57
C GLU A 171 6.88 26.98 -18.98
N GLN A 172 7.42 25.89 -19.52
CA GLN A 172 7.94 25.84 -20.90
C GLN A 172 6.86 25.97 -21.98
N GLU A 173 5.66 25.42 -21.77
CA GLU A 173 4.51 25.63 -22.67
C GLU A 173 4.04 27.09 -22.67
N ARG A 174 4.19 27.81 -21.55
CA ARG A 174 3.85 29.24 -21.45
C ARG A 174 4.86 30.18 -22.07
N ASP A 175 6.14 29.81 -22.07
CA ASP A 175 7.22 30.62 -22.66
C ASP A 175 7.39 30.36 -24.17
N GLY A 176 6.70 29.35 -24.71
CA GLY A 176 6.72 28.95 -26.13
C GLY A 176 5.61 29.54 -27.01
N ASP A 177 4.60 30.19 -26.41
CA ASP A 177 3.54 30.98 -27.07
C ASP A 177 3.85 32.49 -27.03
#